data_AF-A0A528AT41-F1
#
_entry.id   AF-A0A528AT41-F1
#
_cell.length_a   1.000
_cell.length_b   1.000
_cell.length_c   1.000
_cell.angle_alpha   90.00
_cell.angle_beta   90.00
_cell.angle_gamma   90.00
#
_symmetry.space_group_name_H-M   'P 1'
#
loop_
_entity.id
_entity.type
_entity.pdbx_description
1 polymer ?
#
loop_
_entity_poly.entity_id
_entity_poly.type
_entity_poly.pdbx_seq_one_letter_code
_entity_poly.pdbx_strand_id
1 'polypeptide(L)' 'MIAKLIAWSARNLVLIFVATALTVGAGVYALRTLPLDAIPDLSDVQVIVLTDYPGQAPQV' A
#
# COMPACT_ATOMS: atom_id res chain seq x y z
N MET A 1 -4.17 -33.76 2.01
CA MET A 1 -3.26 -32.67 1.60
C MET A 1 -2.88 -31.77 2.78
N ILE A 2 -3.83 -31.11 3.45
CA ILE A 2 -3.57 -30.24 4.62
C ILE A 2 -2.81 -30.96 5.74
N ALA A 3 -3.21 -32.19 6.10
CA ALA A 3 -2.50 -32.98 7.11
C ALA A 3 -1.01 -33.22 6.78
N LYS A 4 -0.67 -33.37 5.49
CA LYS A 4 0.72 -33.53 5.04
C LYS A 4 1.50 -32.23 5.23
N LEU A 5 0.88 -31.08 4.98
CA LEU A 5 1.48 -29.77 5.22
C LEU A 5 1.74 -29.54 6.71
N ILE A 6 0.75 -29.81 7.57
CA ILE A 6 0.90 -29.69 9.03
C ILE A 6 2.02 -30.59 9.54
N ALA A 7 2.03 -31.87 9.13
CA ALA A 7 3.07 -32.82 9.54
C ALA A 7 4.46 -32.45 9.01
N TRP A 8 4.55 -31.75 7.87
CA TRP A 8 5.81 -31.23 7.36
C TRP A 8 6.27 -30.00 8.16
N SER A 9 5.36 -29.05 8.43
CA SER A 9 5.66 -27.86 9.25
C SER A 9 6.11 -28.22 10.66
N ALA A 10 5.45 -29.20 11.30
CA ALA A 10 5.80 -29.68 12.63
C ALA A 10 7.17 -30.37 12.68
N ARG A 11 7.67 -30.91 11.56
CA ARG A 11 9.01 -31.51 11.46
C ARG A 11 10.10 -30.48 11.15
N ASN A 12 9.75 -29.33 10.59
CA ASN A 12 10.69 -28.30 10.15
C ASN A 12 10.56 -27.02 11.00
N LEU A 13 10.56 -27.17 12.32
CA LEU A 13 10.27 -26.08 13.26
C LEU A 13 11.19 -24.87 13.07
N VAL A 14 12.50 -25.09 12.90
CA VAL A 14 13.47 -24.00 12.71
C VAL A 14 13.12 -23.17 11.48
N LEU A 15 12.80 -23.81 10.36
CA LEU A 15 12.43 -23.13 9.12
C LEU A 15 11.12 -22.36 9.29
N ILE A 16 10.12 -22.92 9.96
CA ILE A 16 8.85 -22.26 10.23
C ILE A 16 9.05 -21.04 11.14
N PHE A 17 9.86 -21.14 12.20
CA PHE A 17 10.15 -20.01 13.08
C PHE A 17 10.92 -18.90 12.36
N VAL A 18 11.92 -19.24 11.54
CA VAL A 18 12.66 -18.25 10.73
C VAL A 18 11.72 -17.55 9.74
N ALA A 19 10.91 -18.32 9.00
CA ALA A 19 9.94 -17.76 8.06
C ALA A 19 8.94 -16.83 8.77
N THR A 20 8.48 -17.23 9.96
CA THR A 20 7.57 -16.42 10.79
C THR A 20 8.26 -15.12 11.22
N ALA A 21 9.49 -15.19 11.72
CA ALA A 21 10.25 -14.02 12.17
C ALA A 21 10.49 -13.03 11.02
N LEU A 22 10.86 -13.51 9.83
CA LEU A 22 11.02 -12.68 8.64
C LEU A 22 9.69 -12.05 8.20
N THR A 23 8.60 -12.81 8.24
CA THR A 23 7.26 -12.30 7.88
C THR A 23 6.80 -11.21 8.85
N VAL A 24 7.03 -11.40 10.15
CA VAL A 24 6.75 -10.38 11.17
C VAL A 24 7.62 -9.15 10.97
N GLY A 25 8.93 -9.33 10.73
CA GLY A 25 9.86 -8.23 10.47
C GLY A 25 9.46 -7.41 9.25
N ALA A 26 9.11 -8.08 8.15
CA ALA A 26 8.59 -7.44 6.94
C ALA A 26 7.27 -6.70 7.21
N GLY A 27 6.37 -7.29 8.01
CA GLY A 27 5.12 -6.66 8.42
C GLY A 27 5.34 -5.39 9.25
N VAL A 28 6.26 -5.43 10.21
CA VAL A 28 6.63 -4.25 11.02
C VAL A 28 7.26 -3.16 10.16
N TYR A 29 8.14 -3.52 9.22
CA TYR A 29 8.70 -2.58 8.26
C TYR A 29 7.58 -1.93 7.43
N ALA A 30 6.69 -2.73 6.84
CA ALA A 30 5.57 -2.24 6.04
C ALA A 30 4.68 -1.30 6.85
N LEU A 31 4.30 -1.64 8.08
CA LEU A 31 3.49 -0.79 8.95
C LEU A 31 4.14 0.58 9.23
N ARG A 32 5.49 0.64 9.27
CA ARG A 32 6.22 1.89 9.50
C ARG A 32 6.42 2.72 8.24
N THR A 33 6.47 2.08 7.07
CA THR A 33 6.77 2.77 5.80
C THR A 33 5.54 3.02 4.93
N LEU A 34 4.40 2.41 5.27
CA LEU A 34 3.16 2.59 4.51
C LEU A 34 2.65 4.02 4.72
N PRO A 35 2.47 4.81 3.65
CA PRO A 35 1.95 6.16 3.77
C PRO A 35 0.50 6.10 4.27
N LEU A 36 0.25 6.74 5.41
CA LEU A 36 -1.08 6.82 5.99
C LEU A 36 -1.66 8.20 5.69
N ASP A 37 -2.82 8.21 5.02
CA ASP A 37 -3.62 9.42 4.86
C ASP A 37 -4.80 9.39 5.82
N ALA A 38 -5.18 10.56 6.34
CA ALA A 38 -6.29 10.70 7.27
C ALA A 38 -7.65 10.64 6.55
N ILE A 39 -7.69 10.99 5.26
CA ILE A 39 -8.91 11.08 4.46
C ILE A 39 -8.67 10.36 3.13
N PRO A 40 -9.57 9.49 2.67
CA PRO A 40 -9.45 8.92 1.34
C PRO A 40 -9.60 10.00 0.26
N ASP A 41 -8.82 9.92 -0.82
CA ASP A 41 -9.04 10.78 -1.98
C ASP A 41 -10.38 10.44 -2.64
N LEU A 42 -11.29 11.41 -2.61
CA LEU A 42 -12.64 11.33 -3.18
C LEU A 42 -12.81 12.29 -4.35
N SER A 43 -11.73 12.95 -4.79
CA SER A 43 -11.80 13.91 -5.88
C SER A 43 -12.00 13.21 -7.24
N ASP A 44 -12.79 13.82 -8.11
CA ASP A 44 -12.88 13.39 -9.50
C ASP A 44 -11.57 13.72 -10.23
N VAL A 45 -11.16 12.87 -11.16
CA VAL A 45 -9.97 13.15 -11.99
C VAL A 45 -10.28 14.30 -12.94
N GLN A 46 -9.73 15.48 -12.64
CA GLN A 46 -9.94 16.70 -13.42
C GLN A 46 -8.66 17.19 -14.09
N VAL A 47 -8.80 17.69 -15.32
CA VAL A 47 -7.74 18.42 -16.04
C VAL A 47 -8.17 19.87 -16.19
N ILE A 48 -7.35 20.79 -15.71
CA ILE A 48 -7.61 22.24 -15.77
C ILE A 48 -6.75 22.84 -16.88
N VAL A 49 -7.37 23.58 -17.81
CA VAL A 49 -6.68 24.37 -18.83
C VAL A 49 -6.85 25.84 -18.46
N LEU A 50 -5.77 26.45 -17.95
CA LEU A 50 -5.70 27.88 -17.65
C LEU A 50 -4.92 28.58 -18.76
N THR A 51 -5.42 29.73 -19.22
CA THR A 51 -4.71 30.58 -20.18
C THR A 51 -4.89 32.03 -19.76
N ASP A 52 -3.80 32.69 -19.42
CA ASP A 52 -3.80 34.11 -19.10
C ASP A 52 -3.87 34.95 -20.38
N TYR A 53 -4.82 35.88 -20.47
CA TYR A 53 -4.93 36.84 -21.57
C TYR A 53 -5.05 38.27 -21.06
N PRO A 54 -3.92 38.89 -20.68
CA PRO A 54 -3.93 40.20 -20.04
C PRO A 54 -4.41 41.30 -21.00
N GLY A 55 -5.22 42.22 -20.50
CA GLY A 55 -5.72 43.37 -21.26
C GLY A 55 -6.99 43.10 -22.07
N GLN A 56 -7.49 41.87 -22.12
CA GLN A 56 -8.75 41.56 -22.77
C GLN A 56 -9.90 41.50 -21.77
N ALA A 57 -10.96 42.29 -22.02
CA ALA A 57 -12.19 42.23 -21.25
C ALA A 57 -13.09 41.06 -21.70
N PRO A 58 -13.87 40.45 -20.80
CA PRO A 58 -14.88 39.44 -21.18
C PRO A 58 -15.90 40.03 -22.15
N GLN A 59 -16.21 39.30 -23.21
CA GLN A 59 -17.31 39.63 -24.11
C GLN A 59 -18.57 38.95 -23.55
N VAL A 60 -19.61 39.73 -23.24
CA VAL A 60 -20.92 39.25 -22.76
C VAL A 60 -21.85 38.89 -23.91
#